data_AF-N0BA57-F1
#
_entry.id   AF-N0BA57-F1
#
_cell.length_a   1.000
_cell.length_b   1.000
_cell.length_c   1.000
_cell.angle_alpha   90.00
_cell.angle_beta   90.00
_cell.angle_gamma   90.00
#
_symmetry.space_group_name_H-M   'P 1'
#
loop_
_entity.id
_entity.type
_entity.pdbx_description
1 polymer ?
#
loop_
_entity_poly.entity_id
_entity_poly.type
_entity_poly.pdbx_seq_one_letter_code
_entity_poly.pdbx_strand_id
1 'polypeptide(L)'
;MASFNTAFTALAAVATLASALAVSGSAAYARGGAKEVFIQDYQFAKPMHGYSGHSGNYYCDYQRLPNRKCFLNANGTESCKIVGWTLREMCQ
;
A
#
# COMPACT_ATOMS: atom_id res chain seq x y z
N MET A 1 -32.95 -14.19 -54.33
CA MET A 1 -31.97 -13.60 -55.27
C MET A 1 -31.92 -12.11 -55.01
N ALA A 2 -30.74 -11.59 -54.62
CA ALA A 2 -30.33 -10.17 -54.56
C ALA A 2 -31.18 -9.23 -53.66
N SER A 3 -30.68 -8.23 -52.95
CA SER A 3 -29.33 -7.69 -52.82
C SER A 3 -29.31 -6.60 -51.74
N PHE A 4 -28.14 -6.45 -51.12
CA PHE A 4 -27.52 -5.25 -50.53
C PHE A 4 -28.39 -4.30 -49.68
N ASN A 5 -28.12 -4.28 -48.37
CA ASN A 5 -28.10 -3.01 -47.66
C ASN A 5 -26.73 -2.80 -46.99
N THR A 6 -26.04 -1.85 -47.60
CA THR A 6 -24.90 -1.10 -47.11
C THR A 6 -25.09 -0.68 -45.65
N ALA A 7 -24.23 -1.21 -44.78
CA ALA A 7 -23.85 -0.52 -43.55
C ALA A 7 -22.36 -0.80 -43.31
N PHE A 8 -21.57 -0.42 -44.31
CA PHE A 8 -20.14 -0.20 -44.13
C PHE A 8 -19.96 1.04 -43.23
N THR A 9 -18.93 0.96 -42.39
CA THR A 9 -18.22 2.07 -41.77
C THR A 9 -18.99 2.95 -40.77
N ALA A 10 -19.00 2.53 -39.51
CA ALA A 10 -18.68 3.43 -38.40
C ALA A 10 -18.54 2.59 -37.12
N LEU A 11 -17.30 2.43 -36.65
CA LEU A 11 -16.86 2.30 -35.25
C LEU A 11 -15.54 1.53 -35.22
N ALA A 12 -14.50 2.15 -35.80
CA ALA A 12 -13.12 1.78 -35.56
C ALA A 12 -12.42 2.98 -34.93
N ALA A 13 -12.83 3.33 -33.72
CA ALA A 13 -12.10 4.25 -32.86
C ALA A 13 -12.59 4.04 -31.42
N VAL A 14 -11.65 3.99 -30.48
CA VAL A 14 -11.87 3.92 -29.02
C VAL A 14 -12.05 2.52 -28.43
N ALA A 15 -10.98 1.71 -28.44
CA ALA A 15 -10.83 0.63 -27.46
C ALA A 15 -9.35 0.28 -27.13
N THR A 16 -8.42 1.21 -27.28
CA THR A 16 -6.97 0.94 -27.07
C THR A 16 -6.36 1.56 -25.81
N LEU A 17 -7.15 2.01 -24.83
CA LEU A 17 -6.61 2.73 -23.65
C LEU A 17 -7.14 2.25 -22.29
N ALA A 18 -7.75 1.07 -22.19
CA ALA A 18 -8.32 0.58 -20.92
C ALA A 18 -7.46 -0.47 -20.18
N SER A 19 -6.32 -0.90 -20.72
CA SER A 19 -5.52 -1.99 -20.15
C SER A 19 -4.36 -1.55 -19.25
N ALA A 20 -4.20 -0.25 -18.97
CA ALA A 20 -3.01 0.28 -18.28
C ALA A 20 -3.14 0.45 -16.74
N LEU A 21 -4.28 0.14 -16.10
CA LEU A 21 -4.48 0.43 -14.66
C LEU A 21 -4.74 -0.79 -13.75
N ALA A 22 -4.64 -2.03 -14.25
CA ALA A 22 -4.96 -3.22 -13.46
C ALA A 22 -3.75 -3.93 -12.81
N VAL A 23 -2.62 -3.25 -12.61
CA VAL A 23 -1.49 -3.77 -11.82
C VAL A 23 -1.34 -2.95 -10.54
N SER A 24 -2.36 -2.97 -9.69
CA SER A 24 -2.19 -2.72 -8.26
C SER A 24 -1.54 -3.96 -7.66
N GLY A 25 -0.22 -3.99 -7.64
CA GLY A 25 0.56 -5.10 -7.11
C GLY A 25 0.21 -5.39 -5.66
N SER A 26 -0.41 -6.54 -5.40
CA SER A 26 -0.32 -7.18 -4.09
C SER A 26 1.11 -7.70 -3.95
N ALA A 27 1.84 -7.21 -2.95
CA ALA A 27 3.17 -7.67 -2.61
C ALA A 27 3.15 -9.20 -2.40
N ALA A 28 3.64 -9.94 -3.39
CA ALA A 28 3.84 -11.38 -3.28
C ALA A 28 5.12 -11.58 -2.46
N TYR A 29 4.96 -11.83 -1.16
CA TYR A 29 6.06 -12.26 -0.31
C TYR A 29 6.51 -13.65 -0.79
N ALA A 30 7.70 -13.71 -1.37
CA ALA A 30 8.34 -14.94 -1.82
C ALA A 30 8.56 -15.88 -0.62
N ARG A 31 7.68 -16.86 -0.45
CA ARG A 31 7.83 -17.97 0.50
C ARG A 31 8.90 -18.92 -0.02
N GLY A 32 10.14 -18.72 0.43
CA GLY A 32 11.25 -19.63 0.17
C GLY A 32 11.99 -19.95 1.47
N GLY A 33 11.75 -21.16 2.02
CA GLY A 33 12.65 -21.97 2.87
C GLY A 33 13.30 -21.40 4.15
N ALA A 34 13.26 -20.09 4.39
CA ALA A 34 13.78 -19.39 5.55
C ALA A 34 12.61 -18.99 6.46
N LYS A 35 12.89 -18.85 7.78
CA LYS A 35 11.91 -18.34 8.77
C LYS A 35 11.12 -17.19 8.19
N GLU A 36 9.80 -17.33 8.19
CA GLU A 36 8.93 -16.36 7.56
C GLU A 36 9.01 -15.05 8.35
N VAL A 37 9.52 -14.00 7.70
CA VAL A 37 9.53 -12.67 8.31
C VAL A 37 8.08 -12.24 8.48
N PHE A 38 7.66 -12.06 9.72
CA PHE A 38 6.34 -11.59 10.07
C PHE A 38 6.39 -10.10 10.40
N ILE A 39 5.56 -9.31 9.73
CA ILE A 39 5.46 -7.86 9.95
C ILE A 39 4.00 -7.50 10.19
N GLN A 40 3.72 -6.81 11.30
CA GLN A 40 2.38 -6.34 11.63
C GLN A 40 2.40 -4.90 12.12
N ASP A 41 1.48 -4.09 11.62
CA ASP A 41 1.34 -2.68 11.98
C ASP A 41 0.10 -2.45 12.83
N TYR A 42 0.28 -1.76 13.95
CA TYR A 42 -0.79 -1.38 14.88
C TYR A 42 -0.89 0.13 14.99
N GLN A 43 -2.10 0.68 14.90
CA GLN A 43 -2.33 2.13 14.91
C GLN A 43 -2.79 2.61 16.30
N PHE A 44 -2.15 3.66 16.81
CA PHE A 44 -2.43 4.24 18.11
C PHE A 44 -2.45 5.77 18.08
N ALA A 45 -3.21 6.38 18.99
CA ALA A 45 -3.22 7.84 19.16
C ALA A 45 -1.95 8.39 19.83
N LYS A 46 -1.20 7.54 20.54
CA LYS A 46 -0.02 7.89 21.34
C LYS A 46 1.11 6.89 21.09
N PRO A 47 2.39 7.24 21.37
CA PRO A 47 3.49 6.30 21.19
C PRO A 47 3.35 5.15 22.20
N MET A 48 3.24 3.93 21.69
CA MET A 48 3.16 2.71 22.51
C MET A 48 4.53 2.06 22.64
N HIS A 49 4.79 1.40 23.76
CA HIS A 49 5.96 0.55 23.91
C HIS A 49 5.61 -0.85 23.43
N GLY A 50 6.45 -1.40 22.56
CA GLY A 50 6.41 -2.83 22.24
C GLY A 50 7.50 -3.59 22.97
N TYR A 51 7.67 -4.83 22.58
CA TYR A 51 8.63 -5.77 23.16
C TYR A 51 9.82 -5.97 22.23
N SER A 52 11.01 -6.24 22.77
CA SER A 52 12.17 -6.64 21.97
C SER A 52 12.73 -7.92 22.59
N GLY A 53 12.64 -9.04 21.88
CA GLY A 53 13.09 -10.31 22.40
C GLY A 53 12.58 -11.52 21.63
N HIS A 54 12.88 -12.70 22.17
CA HIS A 54 12.49 -13.96 21.55
C HIS A 54 11.04 -14.32 21.84
N SER A 55 10.28 -14.60 20.78
CA SER A 55 8.94 -15.19 20.81
C SER A 55 8.99 -16.53 20.08
N GLY A 56 9.08 -17.62 20.85
CA GLY A 56 9.34 -18.95 20.31
C GLY A 56 10.65 -19.00 19.53
N ASN A 57 10.59 -19.41 18.26
CA ASN A 57 11.77 -19.47 17.39
C ASN A 57 12.14 -18.11 16.79
N TYR A 58 11.31 -17.06 16.90
CA TYR A 58 11.54 -15.75 16.28
C TYR A 58 12.11 -14.74 17.26
N TYR A 59 12.96 -13.85 16.78
CA TYR A 59 13.27 -12.61 17.48
C TYR A 59 12.33 -11.53 16.95
N CYS A 60 11.48 -11.00 17.82
CA CYS A 60 10.54 -9.96 17.51
C CYS A 60 11.03 -8.62 18.07
N ASP A 61 10.96 -7.58 17.25
CA ASP A 61 11.24 -6.21 17.66
C ASP A 61 10.08 -5.30 17.26
N TYR A 62 9.79 -4.32 18.12
CA TYR A 62 8.70 -3.39 17.90
C TYR A 62 9.21 -1.97 17.73
N GLN A 63 8.92 -1.37 16.58
CA GLN A 63 9.35 -0.02 16.22
C GLN A 63 8.22 0.99 16.36
N ARG A 64 8.55 2.17 16.91
CA ARG A 64 7.64 3.30 17.06
C ARG A 64 7.80 4.25 15.87
N LEU A 65 6.79 4.36 15.04
CA LEU A 65 6.78 5.17 13.83
C LEU A 65 5.76 6.32 13.98
N PRO A 66 6.18 7.59 14.02
CA PRO A 66 5.25 8.71 14.11
C PRO A 66 4.53 8.93 12.78
N ASN A 67 3.19 8.95 12.80
CA ASN A 67 2.38 9.27 11.63
C ASN A 67 2.24 10.80 11.55
N ARG A 68 2.81 11.40 10.50
CA ARG A 68 2.80 12.86 10.29
C ARG A 68 1.80 13.24 9.22
N LYS A 69 1.03 14.30 9.45
CA LYS A 69 0.21 14.96 8.45
C LYS A 69 0.73 16.38 8.24
N CYS A 70 1.08 16.68 7.00
CA CYS A 70 1.54 18.00 6.59
C CYS A 70 0.36 18.81 6.03
N PHE A 71 0.36 20.10 6.32
CA PHE A 71 -0.61 21.05 5.80
C PHE A 71 0.11 22.34 5.39
N LEU A 72 -0.40 22.95 4.33
CA LEU A 72 0.05 24.26 3.86
C LEU A 72 -0.66 25.35 4.67
N ASN A 73 0.11 26.24 5.27
CA ASN A 73 -0.39 27.41 5.96
C ASN A 73 -0.74 28.53 4.97
N ALA A 74 -1.54 29.50 5.40
CA ALA A 74 -1.95 30.64 4.57
C ALA A 74 -0.78 31.50 4.04
N ASN A 75 0.40 31.40 4.65
CA ASN A 75 1.63 32.06 4.22
C ASN A 75 2.49 31.21 3.26
N GLY A 76 1.99 30.08 2.77
CA GLY A 76 2.70 29.18 1.86
C GLY A 76 3.74 28.27 2.53
N THR A 77 3.87 28.29 3.86
CA THR A 77 4.78 27.39 4.59
C THR A 77 4.13 26.04 4.86
N GLU A 78 4.90 24.96 4.75
CA GLU A 78 4.44 23.62 5.13
C GLU A 78 4.66 23.40 6.63
N SER A 79 3.64 22.88 7.31
CA SER A 79 3.71 22.47 8.72
C SER A 79 3.24 21.04 8.87
N CYS A 80 4.11 20.19 9.45
CA CYS A 80 3.82 18.78 9.67
C CYS A 80 3.62 18.49 11.16
N LYS A 81 2.43 18.00 11.52
CA LYS A 81 2.10 17.59 12.89
C LYS A 81 2.01 16.07 12.98
N ILE A 82 2.42 15.51 14.12
CA ILE A 82 2.18 14.10 14.43
C ILE A 82 0.69 13.97 14.77
N VAL A 83 -0.01 13.14 14.01
CA VAL A 83 -1.46 12.89 14.18
C VAL A 83 -1.78 11.50 14.72
N GLY A 84 -0.77 10.64 14.82
CA GLY A 84 -0.89 9.30 15.38
C GLY A 84 0.46 8.59 15.39
N TRP A 85 0.44 7.33 15.78
CA TRP A 85 1.62 6.49 15.89
C TRP A 85 1.31 5.10 15.34
N THR A 86 2.22 4.58 14.53
CA THR A 86 2.24 3.17 14.13
C THR A 86 3.25 2.45 15.02
N LEU A 87 2.82 1.36 15.65
CA LEU A 87 3.72 0.40 16.28
C LEU A 87 3.88 -0.77 15.31
N ARG A 88 5.09 -0.97 14.79
CA ARG A 88 5.40 -2.03 13.84
C ARG A 88 6.11 -3.16 14.54
N GLU A 89 5.51 -4.34 14.56
CA GLU A 89 6.12 -5.60 14.97
C GLU A 89 6.86 -6.22 13.78
N MET A 90 8.10 -6.66 14.00
CA MET A 90 8.90 -7.40 13.03
C MET A 90 9.52 -8.62 13.70
N CYS A 91 9.18 -9.82 13.24
CA CYS A 91 9.70 -11.08 13.76
C CYS A 91 10.48 -11.85 12.69
N GLN A 92 11.72 -12.25 12.98
CA GLN A 92 12.61 -12.99 12.07
C GLN A 92 13.35 -14.15 12.77
#